data_AF-W1V316-F1
#
_entry.id   AF-W1V316-F1
#
_cell.length_a   1.000
_cell.length_b   1.000
_cell.length_c   1.000
_cell.angle_alpha   90.00
_cell.angle_beta   90.00
_cell.angle_gamma   90.00
#
_symmetry.space_group_name_H-M   'P 1'
#
loop_
_entity.id
_entity.type
_entity.pdbx_description
1 polymer ?
#
loop_
_entity_poly.entity_id
_entity_poly.type
_entity_poly.pdbx_seq_one_letter_code
_entity_poly.pdbx_strand_id
1 'polypeptide(L)'
;IPVDGRIINGETTVDQSIMTGESIPVDKTIDDDVFGGTINCFGAIDIIATKVGEDSSIQKMIQLIRNAEQKQAPIQRIADTVASRLVPIALMIACIGYLVTGNIIVGVTVLVVFCPCALVLATPPAVMAAIGQATK
;
A
#
# COMPACT_ATOMS: atom_id res chain seq x y z
N ILE A 1 -17.15 -5.42 -20.78
CA ILE A 1 -17.62 -4.04 -21.01
C ILE A 1 -16.45 -3.08 -20.83
N PRO A 2 -16.11 -2.23 -21.81
CA PRO A 2 -14.86 -1.45 -21.79
C PRO A 2 -14.89 -0.21 -20.89
N VAL A 3 -16.04 0.44 -20.73
CA VAL A 3 -16.19 1.69 -19.95
C VAL A 3 -17.49 1.68 -19.15
N ASP A 4 -17.58 2.51 -18.12
CA ASP A 4 -18.85 2.70 -17.39
C ASP A 4 -19.84 3.42 -18.31
N GLY A 5 -21.08 2.94 -18.33
CA GLY A 5 -22.08 3.45 -19.26
C GLY A 5 -23.49 3.05 -18.90
N ARG A 6 -24.41 3.39 -19.79
CA ARG A 6 -25.84 3.05 -19.70
C ARG A 6 -26.29 2.37 -20.97
N ILE A 7 -27.07 1.30 -20.85
CA ILE A 7 -27.58 0.54 -22.00
C ILE A 7 -28.65 1.37 -22.71
N ILE A 8 -28.49 1.54 -24.03
CA ILE A 8 -29.49 2.22 -24.87
C ILE A 8 -30.30 1.26 -25.72
N ASN A 9 -29.72 0.12 -26.11
CA ASN A 9 -30.40 -0.91 -26.86
C ASN A 9 -29.83 -2.28 -26.52
N GLY A 10 -30.72 -3.29 -26.52
CA GLY A 10 -30.37 -4.67 -26.21
C GLY A 10 -30.70 -5.06 -24.77
N GLU A 11 -30.70 -6.37 -24.56
CA GLU A 11 -30.86 -7.01 -23.25
C GLU A 11 -29.70 -7.99 -23.10
N THR A 12 -29.10 -8.02 -21.91
CA THR A 12 -27.92 -8.84 -21.68
C THR A 12 -27.81 -9.27 -20.23
N THR A 13 -27.11 -10.37 -20.00
CA THR A 13 -26.67 -10.75 -18.66
C THR A 13 -25.21 -10.34 -18.47
N VAL A 14 -24.93 -9.59 -17.39
CA VAL A 14 -23.59 -9.07 -17.07
C VAL A 14 -23.08 -9.69 -15.78
N ASP A 15 -21.91 -10.32 -15.85
CA ASP A 15 -21.16 -10.74 -14.67
C ASP A 15 -20.40 -9.56 -14.06
N GLN A 16 -20.85 -9.16 -12.87
CA GLN A 16 -20.29 -8.07 -12.09
C GLN A 16 -19.45 -8.55 -10.90
N SER A 17 -19.11 -9.85 -10.82
CA SER A 17 -18.37 -10.46 -9.72
C SER A 17 -17.05 -9.75 -9.40
N ILE A 18 -16.35 -9.24 -10.42
CA ILE A 18 -15.10 -8.48 -10.28
C ILE A 18 -15.31 -7.17 -9.48
N MET A 19 -16.49 -6.57 -9.55
CA MET A 19 -16.81 -5.28 -8.93
C MET A 19 -17.62 -5.42 -7.64
N THR A 20 -18.67 -6.25 -7.66
CA THR A 20 -19.61 -6.39 -6.54
C THR A 20 -19.29 -7.59 -5.66
N GLY A 21 -18.52 -8.56 -6.16
CA GLY A 21 -18.28 -9.83 -5.48
C GLY A 21 -19.45 -10.82 -5.56
N GLU A 22 -20.53 -10.47 -6.27
CA GLU A 22 -21.66 -11.38 -6.47
C GLU A 22 -21.37 -12.35 -7.62
N SER A 23 -21.42 -13.65 -7.33
CA SER A 23 -21.11 -14.70 -8.32
C SER A 23 -22.22 -14.94 -9.35
N ILE A 24 -23.41 -14.39 -9.13
CA ILE A 24 -24.57 -14.59 -10.01
C ILE A 24 -24.58 -13.44 -11.03
N PRO A 25 -24.51 -13.74 -12.34
CA PRO A 25 -24.65 -12.72 -13.37
C PRO A 25 -26.01 -12.02 -13.27
N VAL A 26 -26.01 -10.70 -13.44
CA VAL A 26 -27.21 -9.86 -13.29
C VAL A 26 -27.77 -9.51 -14.66
N ASP A 27 -29.06 -9.73 -14.85
CA ASP A 27 -29.75 -9.32 -16.07
C ASP A 27 -29.88 -7.80 -16.12
N LYS A 28 -29.58 -7.25 -17.29
CA LYS A 28 -29.50 -5.82 -17.57
C LYS A 28 -30.29 -5.49 -18.82
N THR A 29 -31.14 -4.49 -18.69
CA THR A 29 -32.07 -4.04 -19.73
C THR A 29 -31.77 -2.61 -20.13
N ILE A 30 -32.57 -2.06 -21.06
CA ILE A 30 -32.44 -0.67 -21.50
C ILE A 30 -32.58 0.27 -20.29
N ASP A 31 -31.76 1.32 -20.26
CA ASP A 31 -31.68 2.34 -19.20
C ASP A 31 -30.96 1.90 -17.91
N ASP A 32 -30.50 0.65 -17.83
CA ASP A 32 -29.62 0.20 -16.74
C ASP A 32 -28.17 0.68 -16.90
N ASP A 33 -27.54 0.96 -15.75
CA ASP A 33 -26.11 1.27 -15.69
C ASP A 33 -25.26 -0.02 -15.70
N VAL A 34 -24.13 0.06 -16.42
CA VAL A 34 -23.10 -0.99 -16.54
C VAL A 34 -21.74 -0.44 -16.13
N PHE A 35 -20.96 -1.27 -15.45
CA PHE A 35 -19.62 -0.91 -15.01
C PHE A 35 -18.56 -1.43 -16.00
N GLY A 36 -17.54 -0.62 -16.26
CA GLY A 36 -16.35 -0.99 -17.01
C GLY A 36 -15.59 -2.11 -16.30
N GLY A 37 -15.09 -3.07 -17.07
CA GLY A 37 -14.40 -4.26 -16.60
C GLY A 37 -15.29 -5.42 -16.15
N THR A 38 -16.62 -5.26 -16.17
CA THR A 38 -17.56 -6.38 -16.05
C THR A 38 -17.61 -7.20 -17.34
N ILE A 39 -18.01 -8.46 -17.25
CA ILE A 39 -18.06 -9.38 -18.40
C ILE A 39 -19.49 -9.45 -18.91
N ASN A 40 -19.69 -9.13 -20.19
CA ASN A 40 -20.97 -9.43 -20.85
C ASN A 40 -20.98 -10.95 -21.14
N CYS A 41 -21.98 -11.65 -20.61
CA CYS A 41 -22.14 -13.09 -20.78
C CYS A 41 -22.96 -13.42 -22.02
N PHE A 42 -24.17 -12.89 -22.12
CA PHE A 42 -25.14 -13.24 -23.16
C PHE A 42 -25.83 -12.00 -23.69
N GLY A 43 -25.83 -11.81 -25.01
CA GLY A 43 -26.50 -10.67 -25.65
C GLY A 43 -25.54 -9.66 -26.28
N ALA A 44 -26.05 -8.88 -27.21
CA ALA A 44 -25.37 -7.71 -27.76
C ALA A 44 -26.09 -6.46 -27.24
N ILE A 45 -25.31 -5.52 -26.71
CA ILE A 45 -25.83 -4.27 -26.16
C ILE A 45 -25.06 -3.08 -26.71
N ASP A 46 -25.81 -2.02 -26.99
CA ASP A 46 -25.26 -0.70 -27.27
C ASP A 46 -25.30 0.11 -25.98
N ILE A 47 -24.18 0.75 -25.65
CA ILE A 47 -24.02 1.53 -24.42
C ILE A 47 -23.60 2.96 -24.72
N ILE A 48 -24.18 3.92 -23.99
CA ILE A 48 -23.66 5.28 -23.89
C ILE A 48 -22.63 5.33 -22.78
N ALA A 49 -21.41 5.76 -23.09
CA ALA A 49 -20.36 5.96 -22.11
C ALA A 49 -20.69 7.15 -21.20
N THR A 50 -20.81 6.91 -19.89
CA THR A 50 -21.08 7.95 -18.88
C THR A 50 -19.82 8.37 -18.14
N LYS A 51 -18.92 7.44 -17.85
CA LYS A 51 -17.63 7.72 -17.22
C LYS A 51 -16.51 7.00 -17.97
N VAL A 52 -15.50 7.76 -18.37
CA VAL A 52 -14.37 7.27 -19.17
C VAL A 52 -13.04 7.64 -18.52
N GLY A 53 -12.02 6.80 -18.72
CA GLY A 53 -10.67 7.06 -18.24
C GLY A 53 -10.58 7.17 -16.73
N GLU A 54 -10.12 8.33 -16.24
CA GLU A 54 -9.82 8.55 -14.82
C GLU A 54 -11.05 8.53 -13.90
N ASP A 55 -12.23 8.78 -14.46
CA ASP A 55 -13.49 8.77 -13.72
C ASP A 55 -14.17 7.40 -13.66
N SER A 56 -13.60 6.40 -14.34
CA SER A 56 -14.11 5.03 -14.30
C SER A 56 -14.07 4.44 -12.90
N SER A 57 -15.01 3.55 -12.61
CA SER A 57 -15.10 2.86 -11.33
C SER A 57 -13.84 2.03 -11.05
N ILE A 58 -13.21 1.44 -12.08
CA ILE A 58 -11.92 0.74 -11.96
C ILE A 58 -10.80 1.69 -11.56
N GLN A 59 -10.66 2.85 -12.21
CA GLN A 59 -9.58 3.77 -11.86
C GLN A 59 -9.73 4.26 -10.42
N LYS A 60 -10.95 4.53 -9.96
CA LYS A 60 -11.21 4.90 -8.56
C LYS A 60 -10.79 3.79 -7.61
N MET A 61 -11.07 2.53 -7.93
CA MET A 61 -10.60 1.39 -7.15
C MET A 61 -9.06 1.32 -7.12
N ILE A 62 -8.39 1.47 -8.26
CA ILE A 62 -6.92 1.50 -8.35
C ILE A 62 -6.34 2.65 -7.50
N GLN A 63 -6.95 3.84 -7.57
CA GLN A 63 -6.53 5.00 -6.80
C GLN A 63 -6.66 4.74 -5.29
N LEU A 64 -7.77 4.11 -4.87
CA LEU A 64 -7.98 3.73 -3.47
C LEU A 64 -6.95 2.72 -2.99
N ILE A 65 -6.62 1.71 -3.80
CA ILE A 65 -5.58 0.71 -3.48
C ILE A 65 -4.22 1.39 -3.38
N ARG A 66 -3.84 2.23 -4.34
CA ARG A 66 -2.57 2.97 -4.29
C ARG A 66 -2.46 3.86 -3.05
N ASN A 67 -3.52 4.57 -2.70
CA ASN A 67 -3.57 5.40 -1.50
C ASN A 67 -3.44 4.57 -0.21
N ALA A 68 -3.92 3.32 -0.21
CA ALA A 68 -3.77 2.40 0.91
C ALA A 68 -2.34 1.85 1.01
N GLU A 69 -1.71 1.47 -0.10
CA GLU A 69 -0.33 0.94 -0.13
C GLU A 69 0.72 1.99 0.22
N GLN A 70 0.50 3.27 -0.11
CA GLN A 70 1.44 4.35 0.21
C GLN A 70 1.58 4.64 1.71
N LYS A 71 0.73 4.05 2.56
CA LYS A 71 0.94 4.13 4.00
C LYS A 71 2.08 3.19 4.40
N GLN A 72 3.23 3.80 4.71
CA GLN A 72 4.37 3.13 5.34
C GLN A 72 3.89 2.21 6.46
N ALA A 73 4.45 0.99 6.50
CA ALA A 73 4.16 0.03 7.54
C ALA A 73 4.42 0.66 8.93
N PRO A 74 3.45 0.60 9.86
CA PRO A 74 3.57 1.25 11.17
C PRO A 74 4.79 0.76 11.97
N ILE A 75 5.24 -0.48 11.72
CA ILE A 75 6.42 -1.07 12.36
C ILE A 75 7.72 -0.37 11.99
N GLN A 76 7.85 0.10 10.74
CA GLN A 76 9.06 0.79 10.26
C GLN A 76 9.21 2.16 10.95
N ARG A 77 8.09 2.86 11.18
CA ARG A 77 8.07 4.17 11.86
C ARG A 77 8.54 4.09 13.30
N ILE A 78 8.25 3.00 14.01
CA ILE A 78 8.68 2.82 15.41
C ILE A 78 10.20 2.66 15.47
N ALA A 79 10.78 1.81 14.61
CA ALA A 79 12.22 1.63 14.53
C ALA A 79 12.96 2.94 14.17
N ASP A 80 12.44 3.70 13.18
CA ASP A 80 13.01 5.00 12.79
C ASP A 80 12.89 6.06 13.89
N THR A 81 11.81 6.05 14.68
CA THR A 81 11.64 6.99 15.80
C THR A 81 12.68 6.75 16.89
N VAL A 82 12.98 5.48 17.19
CA VAL A 82 14.01 5.13 18.17
C VAL A 82 15.40 5.48 17.64
N ALA A 83 15.70 5.16 16.37
CA ALA A 83 16.96 5.49 15.74
C ALA A 83 17.20 7.02 15.67
N SER A 84 16.20 7.79 15.26
CA SER A 84 16.28 9.26 15.17
C SER A 84 16.47 9.95 16.52
N ARG A 85 16.08 9.31 17.63
CA ARG A 85 16.35 9.82 18.98
C ARG A 85 17.70 9.36 19.54
N LEU A 86 18.13 8.13 19.24
CA LEU A 86 19.41 7.58 19.69
C LEU A 86 20.63 8.29 19.08
N VAL A 87 20.59 8.58 17.77
CA VAL A 87 21.70 9.22 17.04
C VAL A 87 22.12 10.57 17.65
N PRO A 88 21.22 11.54 17.90
CA PRO A 88 21.62 12.81 18.51
C PRO A 88 22.10 12.67 19.96
N ILE A 89 21.56 11.69 20.72
CA ILE A 89 22.01 11.41 22.10
C ILE A 89 23.46 10.90 22.07
N ALA A 90 23.77 9.93 21.21
CA ALA A 90 25.12 9.40 21.07
C ALA A 90 26.12 10.49 20.65
N LEU A 91 25.71 11.38 19.75
CA LEU A 91 26.54 12.49 19.27
C LEU A 91 26.80 13.54 20.38
N MET A 92 25.79 13.85 21.20
CA MET A 92 25.97 14.68 22.39
C MET A 92 26.99 14.08 23.37
N ILE A 93 26.87 12.78 23.69
CA ILE A 93 27.77 12.09 24.62
C ILE A 93 29.21 12.07 24.07
N ALA A 94 29.38 11.82 22.78
CA ALA A 94 30.70 11.84 22.14
C ALA A 94 31.35 13.23 22.19
N CYS A 95 30.56 14.29 21.97
CA CYS A 95 31.04 15.67 22.03
C CYS A 95 31.46 16.06 23.46
N ILE A 96 30.65 15.69 24.47
CA ILE A 96 30.97 15.91 25.89
C ILE A 96 32.24 15.14 26.29
N GLY A 97 32.35 13.87 25.89
CA GLY A 97 33.53 13.05 26.18
C GLY A 97 34.83 13.62 25.59
N TYR A 98 34.74 14.17 24.37
CA TYR A 98 35.85 14.89 23.75
C TYR A 98 36.20 16.18 24.49
N LEU A 99 35.22 16.98 24.90
CA LEU A 99 35.44 18.27 25.55
C LEU A 99 36.07 18.13 26.94
N VAL A 100 35.76 17.05 27.68
CA VAL A 100 36.32 16.77 29.00
C VAL A 100 37.73 16.18 28.92
N THR A 101 38.00 15.30 27.95
CA THR A 101 39.29 14.57 27.89
C THR A 101 40.31 15.23 26.95
N GLY A 102 39.86 16.06 26.00
CA GLY A 102 40.71 16.66 24.96
C GLY A 102 41.27 15.67 23.93
N ASN A 103 40.92 14.38 24.05
CA ASN A 103 41.45 13.30 23.22
C ASN A 103 40.38 12.80 22.25
N ILE A 104 40.70 12.85 20.95
CA ILE A 104 39.79 12.45 19.87
C ILE A 104 39.45 10.96 19.90
N ILE A 105 40.33 10.13 20.48
CA ILE A 105 40.15 8.68 20.59
C ILE A 105 38.87 8.36 21.38
N VAL A 106 38.61 9.09 22.48
CA VAL A 106 37.43 8.86 23.33
C VAL A 106 36.13 9.13 22.56
N GLY A 107 36.08 10.19 21.75
CA GLY A 107 34.90 10.49 20.92
C GLY A 107 34.61 9.42 19.87
N VAL A 108 35.66 8.89 19.23
CA VAL A 108 35.54 7.80 18.25
C VAL A 108 35.08 6.50 18.91
N THR A 109 35.65 6.15 20.07
CA THR A 109 35.23 4.95 20.82
C THR A 109 33.75 5.01 21.19
N VAL A 110 33.25 6.17 21.64
CA VAL A 110 31.83 6.35 21.96
C VAL A 110 30.97 6.16 20.70
N LEU A 111 31.33 6.78 19.57
CA LEU A 111 30.58 6.60 18.32
C LEU A 111 30.51 5.13 17.87
N VAL A 112 31.62 4.40 17.96
CA VAL A 112 31.69 2.99 17.56
C VAL A 112 30.81 2.12 18.45
N VAL A 113 30.81 2.36 19.76
CA VAL A 113 29.99 1.61 20.73
C VAL A 113 28.49 1.86 20.52
N PHE A 114 28.10 3.07 20.10
CA PHE A 114 26.69 3.44 19.88
C PHE A 114 26.15 3.08 18.48
N CYS A 115 26.93 2.44 17.62
CA CYS A 115 26.50 2.12 16.27
C CYS A 115 25.27 1.17 16.29
N PRO A 116 24.13 1.53 15.68
CA PRO A 116 22.86 0.79 15.82
C PRO A 116 22.78 -0.47 14.95
N CYS A 117 23.90 -1.13 14.64
CA CYS A 117 23.97 -2.28 13.73
C CYS A 117 22.99 -3.41 14.10
N ALA A 118 22.88 -3.73 15.39
CA ALA A 118 21.99 -4.78 15.89
C ALA A 118 20.50 -4.42 15.71
N LEU A 119 20.15 -3.13 15.83
CA LEU A 119 18.77 -2.67 15.69
C LEU A 119 18.28 -2.81 14.24
N VAL A 120 19.13 -2.45 13.27
CA VAL A 120 18.80 -2.56 11.83
C VAL A 120 18.65 -4.02 11.40
N LEU A 121 19.51 -4.90 11.93
CA LEU A 121 19.48 -6.33 11.61
C LEU A 121 18.32 -7.09 12.27
N ALA A 122 17.68 -6.55 13.31
CA ALA A 122 16.60 -7.25 14.02
C ALA A 122 15.29 -7.34 13.22
N THR A 123 15.01 -6.35 12.37
CA THR A 123 13.73 -6.23 11.65
C THR A 123 13.48 -7.33 10.61
N PRO A 124 14.39 -7.61 9.65
CA PRO A 124 14.14 -8.62 8.62
C PRO A 124 13.94 -10.05 9.17
N PRO A 125 14.76 -10.55 10.12
CA PRO A 125 14.55 -11.87 10.73
C PRO A 125 13.22 -11.97 11.48
N ALA A 126 12.81 -10.92 12.19
CA ALA A 126 11.53 -10.88 12.90
C ALA A 126 10.34 -10.97 11.94
N VAL A 127 10.38 -10.22 10.83
CA VAL A 127 9.33 -10.26 9.80
C VAL A 127 9.29 -11.62 9.10
N MET A 128 10.44 -12.18 8.73
CA MET A 128 10.51 -13.51 8.11
C MET A 128 9.99 -14.61 9.04
N ALA A 129 10.32 -14.56 10.33
CA ALA A 129 9.80 -15.50 11.32
C ALA A 129 8.28 -15.34 11.53
N ALA A 130 7.76 -14.11 11.53
CA ALA A 130 6.33 -13.84 11.65
C ALA A 130 5.55 -14.41 10.44
N ILE A 131 6.04 -14.19 9.21
CA ILE A 131 5.44 -14.76 7.99
C ILE A 131 5.50 -16.29 8.02
N GLY A 132 6.63 -16.85 8.45
CA GLY A 132 6.82 -18.30 8.59
C GLY A 132 5.85 -18.93 9.59
N GLN A 133 5.57 -18.27 10.72
CA GLN A 133 4.55 -18.72 11.68
C GLN A 133 3.12 -18.56 11.15
N ALA A 134 2.83 -17.48 10.44
CA ALA A 134 1.49 -17.26 9.88
C ALA A 134 1.09 -18.28 8.81
N THR A 135 2.06 -18.93 8.18
CA THR A 135 1.85 -19.93 7.12
C THR A 135 1.71 -21.36 7.68
N LYS A 136 2.01 -21.57 8.97
CA LYS A 136 1.98 -22.88 9.63
C LYS A 136 0.65 -23.13 10.33
#